data_AF-H1Y7I2-F1
#
_entry.id   AF-H1Y7I2-F1
#
_cell.length_a   1.000
_cell.length_b   1.000
_cell.length_c   1.000
_cell.angle_alpha   90.00
_cell.angle_beta   90.00
_cell.angle_gamma   90.00
#
_symmetry.space_group_name_H-M   'P 1'
#
loop_
_entity.id
_entity.type
_entity.pdbx_description
1 polymer ?
#
loop_
_entity_poly.entity_id
_entity_poly.type
_entity_poly.pdbx_seq_one_letter_code
_entity_poly.pdbx_strand_id
1 'polypeptide(L)' 'MKNALPFLLLSLSACTATKSTLDSSNQAIKSHAQPVKIFGIGSYSSKSIVLTLVDAENKYFTVEVPKIPSLKVGDVYPGF' A
#
# COMPACT_ATOMS: atom_id res chain seq x y z
N MET A 1 11.35 52.76 -5.86
CA MET A 1 10.64 51.82 -4.96
C MET A 1 10.39 50.54 -5.74
N LYS A 2 10.68 49.40 -5.09
CA LYS A 2 10.82 48.05 -5.65
C LYS A 2 9.47 47.47 -6.09
N ASN A 3 9.22 47.36 -7.39
CA ASN A 3 8.11 46.55 -7.92
C ASN A 3 8.67 45.58 -8.97
N ALA A 4 9.35 44.52 -8.50
CA ALA A 4 9.75 43.40 -9.34
C ALA A 4 9.49 42.11 -8.56
N LEU A 5 8.22 41.73 -8.42
CA LEU A 5 7.86 40.37 -8.04
C LEU A 5 6.39 40.09 -8.39
N PRO A 6 6.11 39.62 -9.62
CA PRO A 6 5.07 38.62 -9.73
C PRO A 6 5.47 37.57 -10.77
N PHE A 7 6.51 36.78 -10.49
CA PHE A 7 6.82 35.63 -11.35
C PHE A 7 7.15 34.35 -10.58
N LEU A 8 7.13 34.39 -9.25
CA LEU A 8 7.50 33.28 -8.39
C LEU A 8 6.30 32.66 -7.64
N LEU A 9 5.14 32.57 -8.30
CA LEU A 9 3.94 31.95 -7.72
C LEU A 9 3.39 30.79 -8.57
N LEU A 10 4.05 30.43 -9.68
CA LEU A 10 3.55 29.42 -10.63
C LEU A 10 4.09 28.00 -10.43
N SER A 11 4.85 27.70 -9.37
CA SER A 11 5.48 26.38 -9.18
C SER A 11 4.97 25.57 -7.99
N LEU A 12 3.86 25.94 -7.36
CA LEU A 12 3.30 25.19 -6.21
C LEU A 12 2.41 23.99 -6.58
N SER A 13 2.29 23.62 -7.85
CA SER A 13 1.72 22.32 -8.25
C SER A 13 2.72 21.17 -8.07
N ALA A 14 3.45 21.18 -6.96
CA ALA A 14 4.28 20.07 -6.53
C ALA A 14 3.38 18.89 -6.15
N CYS A 15 3.19 18.00 -7.12
CA CYS A 15 3.14 16.56 -6.96
C CYS A 15 2.34 16.08 -5.73
N THR A 16 1.02 16.21 -5.76
CA THR A 16 0.20 15.17 -5.14
C THR A 16 0.38 13.93 -6.02
N ALA A 17 1.47 13.20 -5.80
CA ALA A 17 1.54 11.80 -6.21
C ALA A 17 0.40 11.14 -5.45
N THR A 18 -0.75 11.02 -6.12
CA THR A 18 -1.88 10.22 -5.66
C THR A 18 -1.30 8.85 -5.43
N LYS A 19 -0.97 8.55 -4.17
CA LYS A 19 -0.46 7.24 -3.77
C LYS A 19 -1.55 6.29 -4.19
N SER A 20 -1.27 5.52 -5.25
CA SER A 20 -2.25 4.67 -5.93
C SER A 20 -3.05 3.98 -4.84
N THR A 21 -4.34 4.32 -4.82
CA THR A 21 -5.35 3.76 -3.95
C THR A 21 -5.08 2.27 -3.81
N LEU A 22 -5.06 1.78 -2.55
CA LEU A 22 -5.07 0.36 -2.23
C LEU A 22 -5.94 -0.34 -3.28
N ASP A 23 -5.33 -1.18 -4.13
CA ASP A 23 -6.11 -2.07 -4.98
C ASP A 23 -6.73 -3.08 -4.03
N SER A 24 -7.89 -2.68 -3.50
CA SER A 24 -8.64 -3.36 -2.47
C SER A 24 -9.38 -4.50 -3.12
N SER A 25 -8.65 -5.55 -3.47
CA SER A 25 -9.28 -6.80 -3.83
C SER A 25 -8.29 -7.94 -3.78
N ASN A 26 -8.66 -8.98 -3.06
CA ASN A 26 -8.03 -10.32 -3.10
C ASN A 26 -7.78 -10.81 -4.54
N GLN A 27 -8.40 -10.22 -5.57
CA GLN A 27 -8.18 -10.54 -6.98
C GLN A 27 -6.92 -9.90 -7.57
N ALA A 28 -6.61 -8.64 -7.24
CA ALA A 28 -5.46 -7.94 -7.80
C ALA A 28 -4.13 -8.61 -7.40
N ILE A 29 -4.06 -9.10 -6.17
CA ILE A 29 -2.88 -9.81 -5.64
C ILE A 29 -2.72 -11.22 -6.24
N LYS A 30 -3.80 -11.87 -6.69
CA LYS A 30 -3.74 -13.25 -7.23
C LYS A 30 -3.02 -13.32 -8.58
N SER A 31 -3.14 -12.26 -9.39
CA SER A 31 -2.43 -12.13 -10.67
C SER A 31 -1.14 -11.33 -10.54
N HIS A 32 -0.80 -10.83 -9.34
CA HIS A 32 0.39 -10.02 -9.13
C HIS A 32 1.65 -10.88 -9.04
N ALA A 33 2.74 -10.37 -9.60
CA ALA A 33 4.04 -11.03 -9.55
C ALA A 33 4.54 -11.12 -8.10
N GLN A 34 4.93 -12.31 -7.68
CA GLN A 34 5.55 -12.55 -6.38
C GLN A 34 7.06 -12.25 -6.45
N PRO A 35 7.73 -11.91 -5.33
CA PRO A 35 7.25 -11.96 -3.94
C PRO A 35 6.65 -10.64 -3.43
N VAL A 36 5.64 -10.74 -2.57
CA VAL A 36 5.12 -9.63 -1.74
C VAL A 36 5.40 -9.86 -0.25
N LYS A 37 5.66 -8.79 0.49
CA LYS A 37 5.95 -8.83 1.93
C LYS A 37 4.77 -8.34 2.74
N ILE A 38 4.59 -8.90 3.94
CA ILE A 38 3.62 -8.40 4.92
C ILE A 38 4.16 -7.09 5.49
N PHE A 39 3.48 -5.99 5.19
CA PHE A 39 3.75 -4.67 5.75
C PHE A 39 3.00 -4.45 7.07
N GLY A 40 1.79 -5.00 7.20
CA GLY A 40 0.93 -4.82 8.37
C GLY A 40 -0.04 -5.97 8.57
N ILE A 41 -0.45 -6.18 9.82
CA ILE A 41 -1.44 -7.18 10.22
C ILE A 41 -2.50 -6.48 11.06
N GLY A 42 -3.74 -6.49 10.59
CA GLY A 42 -4.92 -5.95 11.28
C GLY A 42 -5.90 -7.04 11.66
N SER A 43 -6.73 -6.79 12.68
CA SER A 43 -7.86 -7.65 13.00
C SER A 43 -9.06 -7.29 12.12
N TYR A 44 -9.77 -8.29 11.60
CA TYR A 44 -11.04 -8.07 10.87
C TYR A 44 -12.22 -8.64 11.64
N SER A 45 -12.14 -9.92 11.98
CA SER A 45 -13.18 -10.66 12.70
C SER A 45 -12.55 -11.59 13.73
N SER A 46 -13.38 -12.34 14.46
CA SER A 46 -12.88 -13.37 15.38
C SER A 46 -12.16 -14.52 14.66
N LYS A 47 -12.40 -14.71 13.36
CA LYS A 47 -11.85 -15.82 12.55
C LYS A 47 -10.86 -15.37 11.47
N SER A 48 -10.79 -14.09 11.15
CA SER A 48 -9.98 -13.56 10.05
C SER A 48 -9.18 -12.32 10.44
N ILE A 49 -8.07 -12.15 9.73
CA ILE A 49 -7.17 -11.01 9.83
C ILE A 49 -7.06 -10.35 8.46
N VAL A 50 -6.71 -9.07 8.46
CA VAL A 50 -6.35 -8.32 7.27
C VAL A 50 -4.83 -8.24 7.19
N LEU A 51 -4.24 -8.65 6.07
CA LEU A 51 -2.83 -8.40 5.79
C LEU A 51 -2.71 -7.21 4.83
N THR A 52 -1.89 -6.24 5.21
CA THR A 52 -1.39 -5.24 4.27
C THR A 52 -0.10 -5.79 3.67
N LEU A 53 -0.06 -5.95 2.36
CA LEU A 53 1.08 -6.47 1.61
C LEU A 53 1.75 -5.34 0.82
N VAL A 54 3.06 -5.46 0.59
CA VAL A 54 3.85 -4.52 -0.21
C VAL A 54 4.76 -5.27 -1.18
N ASP A 55 4.80 -4.84 -2.43
CA ASP A 55 5.72 -5.37 -3.45
C ASP A 55 7.06 -4.62 -3.49
N ALA A 56 7.97 -5.01 -4.40
CA ALA A 56 9.25 -4.34 -4.60
C ALA A 56 9.13 -2.93 -5.21
N GLU A 57 7.99 -2.60 -5.83
CA GLU A 57 7.68 -1.30 -6.42
C GLU A 57 6.96 -0.36 -5.42
N ASN A 58 6.79 -0.78 -4.16
CA ASN A 58 6.02 -0.09 -3.12
C ASN A 58 4.51 0.07 -3.45
N LYS A 59 3.93 -0.85 -4.23
CA LYS A 59 2.48 -0.98 -4.35
C LYS A 59 1.96 -1.76 -3.16
N TYR A 60 0.83 -1.29 -2.64
CA TYR A 60 0.20 -1.83 -1.45
C TYR A 60 -1.08 -2.58 -1.80
N PHE A 61 -1.23 -3.77 -1.23
CA PHE A 61 -2.41 -4.60 -1.37
C PHE A 61 -2.98 -4.91 0.00
N THR A 62 -4.28 -5.22 0.05
CA THR A 62 -4.92 -5.65 1.28
C THR A 62 -5.69 -6.93 1.04
N VAL A 63 -5.44 -7.94 1.87
CA VAL A 63 -6.07 -9.25 1.76
C VAL A 63 -6.69 -9.68 3.08
N GLU A 64 -7.87 -10.27 3.01
CA GLU A 64 -8.47 -10.98 4.14
C GLU A 64 -8.07 -12.45 4.09
N VAL A 65 -7.51 -12.94 5.18
CA VAL A 65 -7.11 -14.36 5.33
C VAL A 65 -7.60 -14.91 6.67
N PRO A 66 -7.73 -16.24 6.80
CA PRO A 66 -7.96 -16.86 8.10
C PRO A 66 -6.87 -16.46 9.09
N LYS A 67 -7.23 -16.37 10.38
CA LYS A 67 -6.27 -16.01 11.44
C LYS A 67 -5.18 -17.09 11.57
N ILE A 68 -3.96 -16.76 11.15
CA ILE A 68 -2.79 -17.63 11.24
C ILE A 68 -1.84 -17.08 12.32
N PRO A 69 -1.64 -17.77 13.46
CA PRO A 69 -0.87 -17.25 14.59
C PRO A 69 0.62 -17.00 14.32
N SER A 70 1.19 -17.68 13.31
CA SER A 70 2.62 -17.64 13.01
C SER A 70 3.04 -16.47 12.11
N LEU A 71 2.09 -15.79 11.46
CA LEU A 71 2.39 -14.69 10.54
C LEU A 71 2.89 -13.44 11.28
N LYS A 72 3.92 -12.80 10.73
CA LYS A 72 4.54 -11.60 11.28
C LYS A 72 4.78 -10.56 10.18
N VAL A 73 4.87 -9.30 10.60
CA VAL A 73 5.30 -8.21 9.72
C VAL A 73 6.73 -8.49 9.24
N GLY A 74 6.97 -8.35 7.95
CA GLY A 74 8.24 -8.64 7.27
C GLY A 74 8.29 -10.00 6.58
N ASP A 75 7.38 -10.93 6.92
CA ASP A 75 7.31 -12.23 6.25
C ASP A 75 6.96 -12.06 4.76
N VAL A 76 7.45 -12.97 3.92
CA VAL A 76 7.00 -13.08 2.53
C VAL A 76 5.66 -13.80 2.52
N TYR A 77 4.64 -13.19 1.95
CA TYR A 77 3.32 -13.79 1.86
C TYR A 77 3.35 -14.90 0.79
N PRO A 78 3.06 -16.17 1.16
CA PRO A 78 3.28 -17.32 0.26
C PRO A 78 2.27 -17.43 -0.90
N GLY A 79 1.25 -16.56 -0.95
CA GLY A 79 0.20 -16.58 -1.97
C GLY A 79 -1.10 -17.25 -1.50
N PHE A 80 -2.02 -17.46 -2.45
CA PHE A 80 -3.29 -18.18 -2.27
C PHE A 80 -3.16 -19.61 -2.78
#